data_AF-Q4CRM5-F1
#
_entry.id   AF-Q4CRM5-F1
#
_cell.length_a   1.000
_cell.length_b   1.000
_cell.length_c   1.000
_cell.angle_alpha   90.00
_cell.angle_beta   90.00
_cell.angle_gamma   90.00
#
_symmetry.space_group_name_H-M   'P 1'
#
loop_
_entity.id
_entity.type
_entity.pdbx_description
1 polymer ?
#
loop_
_entity_poly.entity_id
_entity_poly.type
_entity_poly.pdbx_seq_one_letter_code
_entity_poly.pdbx_strand_id
1 'polypeptide(L)'
;MPPKRNRVQGGNARSRASAVPQGVRQRRARPESEDVTDQPAATHIRVEEARQPQWTMRSSVKDILLEGITLSTNMKLNDFLRNYVGGRAAADEDSNVTMQVFVQEPDAYVQDQQLLRRIFNLTEYQELEERKIQLEAIYKLHHEGVVSLEQWRDYEGKDTVAPLANEKLNRVLTQLLREEWWEEVERARREHQERFTPTTTIEDVLFKGRVRFMDIKLNDFLTMELEGKGILRANRNVLLEEFFKDPTKYIHDAGILGEIQATGAYARMEMTVREEMGLEEVVRRLCEDGVDFLEQWRDYEGKDTVTPLARRKLNGVLTQLLREERREAEERARREHQERFTPTTTIRIVLFKGRARVMDIKLNDFLTMELEGKGILRANRNVLLKGFFKNPTSYIRDAGILGEIQATDAYLSMERTVREEMDLEEAVRRLSENGVNSLAAWSLAAEEVKACVRDDTKISLNAALEETRNPTTSSAPENLEGFYDSVYNARWHHVVEVPGGEGTGMDVKEGEPPQPWTYRKAERTIEKDDGVEQSGAERLRLMVLTSDKAWPYTWAGSEHICDCCVNSEVERVWQFVKRDLTEWFSPHGRTVFSPKKRLLIGTPG
;
A
#
# COMPACT_ATOMS: atom_id res chain seq x y z
N MET A 1 15.09 -47.42 45.62
CA MET A 1 15.92 -48.41 44.90
C MET A 1 15.05 -49.24 43.95
N PRO A 2 15.61 -49.78 42.84
CA PRO A 2 14.95 -49.83 41.52
C PRO A 2 14.77 -51.27 40.96
N PRO A 3 14.44 -51.41 39.67
CA PRO A 3 15.17 -52.35 38.79
C PRO A 3 15.65 -51.66 37.50
N LYS A 4 16.95 -51.73 37.13
CA LYS A 4 17.62 -52.76 36.28
C LYS A 4 17.10 -52.70 34.81
N ARG A 5 17.88 -52.73 33.72
CA ARG A 5 19.21 -53.32 33.44
C ARG A 5 19.65 -52.98 31.99
N ASN A 6 20.96 -53.09 31.73
CA ASN A 6 21.70 -52.89 30.48
C ASN A 6 21.45 -53.88 29.31
N ARG A 7 21.72 -53.42 28.08
CA ARG A 7 22.28 -54.14 26.89
C ARG A 7 22.65 -53.03 25.86
N VAL A 8 23.89 -52.67 25.50
CA VAL A 8 25.15 -53.30 25.02
C VAL A 8 25.15 -53.73 23.54
N GLN A 9 26.14 -53.19 22.80
CA GLN A 9 26.72 -53.55 21.48
C GLN A 9 25.87 -53.24 20.23
N GLY A 10 26.34 -52.66 19.13
CA GLY A 10 27.64 -52.29 18.52
C GLY A 10 27.29 -51.88 17.07
N GLY A 11 28.07 -51.25 16.19
CA GLY A 11 29.42 -50.72 16.13
C GLY A 11 29.58 -49.99 14.77
N ASN A 12 30.60 -49.12 14.70
CA ASN A 12 31.33 -48.60 13.53
C ASN A 12 30.68 -48.54 12.13
N ALA A 13 30.56 -47.32 11.61
CA ALA A 13 31.01 -46.99 10.25
C ALA A 13 31.59 -45.56 10.23
N ARG A 14 32.91 -45.46 9.98
CA ARG A 14 33.69 -44.23 9.84
C ARG A 14 33.49 -43.65 8.43
N SER A 15 33.04 -42.39 8.30
CA SER A 15 33.30 -41.59 7.09
C SER A 15 34.38 -40.57 7.40
N ARG A 16 35.52 -40.74 6.72
CA ARG A 16 36.77 -40.00 6.91
C ARG A 16 36.74 -38.72 6.07
N ALA A 17 37.16 -37.61 6.68
CA ALA A 17 37.53 -36.38 6.01
C ALA A 17 38.70 -36.60 5.03
N SER A 18 38.70 -35.86 3.91
CA SER A 18 39.88 -35.62 3.11
C SER A 18 39.86 -34.19 2.58
N ALA A 19 40.69 -33.36 3.19
CA ALA A 19 41.09 -32.04 2.70
C ALA A 19 42.26 -32.21 1.72
N VAL A 20 42.23 -31.55 0.56
CA VAL A 20 43.35 -31.43 -0.40
C VAL A 20 43.27 -30.04 -1.07
N PRO A 21 44.42 -29.37 -1.36
CA PRO A 21 44.57 -27.95 -1.03
C PRO A 21 44.72 -26.99 -2.22
N GLN A 22 44.51 -25.70 -1.91
CA GLN A 22 44.94 -24.55 -2.71
C GLN A 22 46.47 -24.50 -2.80
N GLY A 23 46.99 -24.44 -4.03
CA GLY A 23 48.42 -24.28 -4.33
C GLY A 23 48.62 -23.55 -5.64
N VAL A 24 49.01 -22.29 -5.53
CA VAL A 24 49.39 -21.36 -6.60
C VAL A 24 50.78 -21.73 -7.15
N ARG A 25 50.98 -21.77 -8.48
CA ARG A 25 52.07 -21.07 -9.22
C ARG A 25 52.25 -21.51 -10.67
N GLN A 26 52.27 -20.49 -11.53
CA GLN A 26 53.20 -20.22 -12.65
C GLN A 26 53.21 -21.11 -13.92
N ARG A 27 52.71 -20.46 -14.99
CA ARG A 27 53.39 -20.16 -16.28
C ARG A 27 54.31 -21.24 -16.87
N ARG A 28 53.90 -21.74 -18.05
CA ARG A 28 54.53 -21.53 -19.38
C ARG A 28 54.46 -22.81 -20.23
N ALA A 29 53.65 -22.80 -21.28
CA ALA A 29 53.98 -23.33 -22.61
C ALA A 29 52.83 -23.01 -23.58
N ARG A 30 53.14 -22.20 -24.60
CA ARG A 30 52.32 -21.87 -25.76
C ARG A 30 52.42 -23.02 -26.76
N PRO A 31 51.32 -23.57 -27.29
CA PRO A 31 51.31 -24.20 -28.60
C PRO A 31 50.80 -23.20 -29.64
N GLU A 32 51.57 -23.02 -30.70
CA GLU A 32 51.17 -22.38 -31.95
C GLU A 32 50.62 -23.47 -32.88
N SER A 33 49.39 -23.29 -33.38
CA SER A 33 48.83 -23.79 -34.65
C SER A 33 47.33 -23.48 -34.61
N GLU A 34 46.90 -22.45 -35.36
CA GLU A 34 46.26 -22.59 -36.68
C GLU A 34 44.76 -22.91 -36.56
N ASP A 35 44.00 -21.82 -36.65
CA ASP A 35 42.92 -21.63 -37.61
C ASP A 35 41.77 -22.64 -37.58
N VAL A 36 40.72 -22.36 -36.77
CA VAL A 36 39.32 -22.28 -37.24
C VAL A 36 38.60 -21.31 -36.32
N THR A 37 38.11 -20.22 -36.91
CA THR A 37 37.21 -19.25 -36.28
C THR A 37 35.82 -19.88 -36.15
N ASP A 38 35.60 -20.73 -35.15
CA ASP A 38 34.28 -21.19 -34.76
C ASP A 38 33.81 -20.41 -33.52
N GLN A 39 33.52 -19.12 -33.72
CA GLN A 39 32.56 -18.46 -32.84
C GLN A 39 31.17 -18.77 -33.39
N PRO A 40 30.31 -19.47 -32.62
CA PRO A 40 29.00 -19.83 -33.09
C PRO A 40 28.22 -18.54 -33.29
N ALA A 41 27.78 -18.32 -34.54
CA ALA A 41 26.72 -17.37 -34.81
C ALA A 41 25.54 -17.82 -33.95
N ALA A 42 25.29 -17.09 -32.87
CA ALA A 42 24.03 -17.09 -32.18
C ALA A 42 23.00 -16.57 -33.18
N THR A 43 22.52 -17.47 -34.05
CA THR A 43 21.28 -17.28 -34.76
C THR A 43 20.24 -17.23 -33.66
N HIS A 44 19.93 -16.01 -33.22
CA HIS A 44 18.67 -15.68 -32.59
C HIS A 44 17.60 -16.09 -33.59
N ILE A 45 17.24 -17.37 -33.59
CA ILE A 45 15.95 -17.84 -34.04
C ILE A 45 15.00 -17.16 -33.07
N ARG A 46 14.56 -15.96 -33.46
CA ARG A 46 13.29 -15.40 -33.02
C ARG A 46 12.28 -16.47 -33.37
N VAL A 47 12.04 -17.38 -32.43
CA VAL A 47 10.76 -18.03 -32.31
C VAL A 47 9.83 -16.83 -32.15
N GLU A 48 9.19 -16.43 -33.26
CA GLU A 48 7.96 -15.68 -33.17
C GLU A 48 7.04 -16.56 -32.32
N GLU A 49 7.07 -16.34 -31.00
CA GLU A 49 5.97 -16.74 -30.15
C GLU A 49 4.75 -16.16 -30.85
N ALA A 50 3.97 -17.05 -31.48
CA ALA A 50 2.73 -16.71 -32.12
C ALA A 50 1.96 -15.86 -31.12
N ARG A 51 1.83 -14.56 -31.42
CA ARG A 51 1.19 -13.60 -30.52
C ARG A 51 -0.18 -14.16 -30.21
N GLN A 52 -0.36 -14.74 -29.02
CA GLN A 52 -1.69 -15.11 -28.55
C GLN A 52 -2.54 -13.84 -28.66
N PRO A 53 -3.75 -13.91 -29.23
CA PRO A 53 -4.60 -12.74 -29.33
C PRO A 53 -4.81 -12.16 -27.93
N GLN A 54 -4.45 -10.88 -27.75
CA GLN A 54 -4.79 -10.15 -26.53
C GLN A 54 -6.28 -9.82 -26.61
N TRP A 55 -7.11 -10.75 -26.13
CA TRP A 55 -8.54 -10.52 -25.99
C TRP A 55 -8.81 -9.43 -24.95
N THR A 56 -9.92 -8.72 -25.11
CA THR A 56 -10.41 -7.71 -24.17
C THR A 56 -11.91 -7.86 -24.03
N MET A 57 -12.55 -7.20 -23.06
CA MET A 57 -14.02 -7.21 -22.94
C MET A 57 -14.73 -6.70 -24.20
N ARG A 58 -14.06 -5.88 -25.02
CA ARG A 58 -14.59 -5.33 -26.28
C ARG A 58 -14.39 -6.26 -27.48
N SER A 59 -13.72 -7.39 -27.30
CA SER A 59 -13.50 -8.36 -28.36
C SER A 59 -14.82 -8.97 -28.84
N SER A 60 -14.89 -9.19 -30.15
CA SER A 60 -16.06 -9.73 -30.82
C SER A 60 -16.22 -11.22 -30.52
N VAL A 61 -17.44 -11.64 -30.21
CA VAL A 61 -17.81 -13.06 -30.06
C VAL A 61 -17.43 -13.83 -31.32
N LYS A 62 -17.64 -13.24 -32.50
CA LYS A 62 -17.29 -13.87 -33.79
C LYS A 62 -15.80 -14.16 -33.89
N ASP A 63 -14.95 -13.21 -33.49
CA ASP A 63 -13.50 -13.35 -33.63
C ASP A 63 -12.96 -14.40 -32.66
N ILE A 64 -13.50 -14.42 -31.43
CA ILE A 64 -13.16 -15.44 -30.43
C ILE A 64 -13.59 -16.83 -30.91
N LEU A 65 -14.84 -16.99 -31.37
CA LEU A 65 -15.35 -18.30 -31.77
C LEU A 65 -14.68 -18.85 -33.03
N LEU A 66 -14.30 -18.00 -33.98
CA LEU A 66 -13.59 -18.39 -35.19
C LEU A 66 -12.05 -18.42 -35.04
N GLU A 67 -11.51 -18.12 -33.85
CA GLU A 67 -10.08 -18.21 -33.58
C GLU A 67 -9.55 -19.61 -33.91
N GLY A 68 -8.51 -19.69 -34.74
CA GLY A 68 -7.87 -20.95 -35.16
C GLY A 68 -8.56 -21.67 -36.32
N ILE A 69 -9.79 -21.29 -36.70
CA ILE A 69 -10.55 -21.98 -37.76
C ILE A 69 -10.20 -21.37 -39.13
N THR A 70 -9.34 -22.07 -39.89
CA THR A 70 -8.80 -21.54 -41.16
C THR A 70 -9.49 -22.05 -42.41
N LEU A 71 -10.10 -23.24 -42.36
CA LEU A 71 -10.68 -23.87 -43.54
C LEU A 71 -11.85 -23.07 -44.13
N SER A 72 -11.83 -22.97 -45.46
CA SER A 72 -12.85 -22.26 -46.23
C SER A 72 -14.03 -23.17 -46.52
N THR A 73 -15.23 -22.72 -46.15
CA THR A 73 -16.51 -23.39 -46.44
C THR A 73 -16.88 -23.37 -47.93
N ASN A 74 -16.22 -22.53 -48.72
CA ASN A 74 -16.42 -22.42 -50.16
C ASN A 74 -15.67 -23.49 -50.97
N MET A 75 -14.79 -24.27 -50.33
CA MET A 75 -14.15 -25.42 -50.99
C MET A 75 -15.24 -26.39 -51.46
N LYS A 76 -15.16 -26.90 -52.70
CA LYS A 76 -16.08 -27.93 -53.17
C LYS A 76 -15.71 -29.30 -52.60
N LEU A 77 -16.69 -30.21 -52.51
CA LEU A 77 -16.50 -31.57 -52.03
C LEU A 77 -15.39 -32.29 -52.79
N ASN A 78 -15.39 -32.27 -54.13
CA ASN A 78 -14.35 -32.96 -54.91
C ASN A 78 -12.96 -32.34 -54.71
N ASP A 79 -12.87 -31.03 -54.46
CA ASP A 79 -11.59 -30.39 -54.12
C ASP A 79 -11.09 -30.84 -52.74
N PHE A 80 -11.99 -30.93 -51.76
CA PHE A 80 -11.68 -31.46 -50.43
C PHE A 80 -11.20 -32.92 -50.48
N LEU A 81 -11.93 -33.80 -51.19
CA LEU A 81 -11.55 -35.20 -51.37
C LEU A 81 -10.18 -35.34 -52.03
N ARG A 82 -9.92 -34.53 -53.06
CA ARG A 82 -8.63 -34.53 -53.77
C ARG A 82 -7.47 -34.09 -52.88
N ASN A 83 -7.68 -33.09 -52.03
CA ASN A 83 -6.65 -32.53 -51.16
C ASN A 83 -6.34 -33.40 -49.93
N TYR A 84 -7.36 -34.02 -49.33
CA TYR A 84 -7.21 -34.67 -48.01
C TYR A 84 -7.47 -36.19 -47.99
N VAL A 85 -8.28 -36.73 -48.90
CA VAL A 85 -8.59 -38.17 -48.95
C VAL A 85 -7.70 -38.92 -49.97
N GLY A 86 -7.35 -38.25 -51.07
CA GLY A 86 -6.50 -38.74 -52.14
C GLY A 86 -7.21 -38.81 -53.50
N GLY A 87 -6.45 -38.56 -54.57
CA GLY A 87 -6.98 -38.21 -55.91
C GLY A 87 -7.83 -39.25 -56.66
N ARG A 88 -8.15 -40.41 -56.09
CA ARG A 88 -9.11 -41.38 -56.68
C ARG A 88 -10.52 -41.25 -56.09
N ALA A 89 -10.69 -40.59 -54.95
CA ALA A 89 -12.00 -40.34 -54.36
C ALA A 89 -12.64 -39.12 -55.05
N ALA A 90 -13.79 -39.33 -55.68
CA ALA A 90 -14.62 -38.28 -56.27
C ALA A 90 -16.08 -38.64 -56.05
N ALA A 91 -16.88 -37.66 -55.66
CA ALA A 91 -18.33 -37.72 -55.74
C ALA A 91 -18.78 -37.42 -57.17
N ASP A 92 -20.00 -37.84 -57.52
CA ASP A 92 -20.62 -37.51 -58.80
C ASP A 92 -20.68 -35.99 -59.00
N GLU A 93 -20.65 -35.53 -60.26
CA GLU A 93 -20.62 -34.08 -60.56
C GLU A 93 -21.84 -33.35 -59.99
N ASP A 94 -23.00 -34.01 -59.95
CA ASP A 94 -24.24 -33.49 -59.35
C ASP A 94 -24.17 -33.40 -57.81
N SER A 95 -23.28 -34.18 -57.18
CA SER A 95 -23.03 -34.18 -55.73
C SER A 95 -21.87 -33.27 -55.32
N ASN A 96 -21.24 -32.57 -56.26
CA ASN A 96 -20.07 -31.71 -56.02
C ASN A 96 -20.45 -30.34 -55.43
N VAL A 97 -21.06 -30.37 -54.24
CA VAL A 97 -21.51 -29.20 -53.47
C VAL A 97 -20.38 -28.53 -52.71
N THR A 98 -20.62 -27.34 -52.16
CA THR A 98 -19.68 -26.71 -51.22
C THR A 98 -19.61 -27.49 -49.91
N MET A 99 -18.46 -27.46 -49.24
CA MET A 99 -18.30 -28.12 -47.94
C MET A 99 -19.32 -27.60 -46.90
N GLN A 100 -19.76 -26.34 -47.00
CA GLN A 100 -20.83 -25.81 -46.14
C GLN A 100 -22.13 -26.64 -46.23
N VAL A 101 -22.52 -27.03 -47.44
CA VAL A 101 -23.75 -27.80 -47.68
C VAL A 101 -23.51 -29.26 -47.33
N PHE A 102 -22.34 -29.80 -47.69
CA PHE A 102 -21.98 -31.19 -47.39
C PHE A 102 -21.99 -31.50 -45.89
N VAL A 103 -21.40 -30.65 -45.05
CA VAL A 103 -21.31 -30.82 -43.58
C VAL A 103 -22.70 -30.78 -42.90
N GLN A 104 -23.72 -30.24 -43.57
CA GLN A 104 -25.09 -30.29 -43.04
C GLN A 104 -25.70 -31.69 -43.18
N GLU A 105 -25.53 -32.33 -44.34
CA GLU A 105 -26.13 -33.63 -44.64
C GLU A 105 -25.18 -34.52 -45.46
N PRO A 106 -24.10 -35.08 -44.86
CA PRO A 106 -23.08 -35.83 -45.60
C PRO A 106 -23.62 -37.05 -46.36
N ASP A 107 -24.59 -37.75 -45.78
CA ASP A 107 -25.23 -38.95 -46.36
C ASP A 107 -26.04 -38.64 -47.64
N ALA A 108 -26.44 -37.39 -47.85
CA ALA A 108 -27.18 -36.99 -49.06
C ALA A 108 -26.28 -36.92 -50.31
N TYR A 109 -24.96 -36.80 -50.13
CA TYR A 109 -24.01 -36.55 -51.22
C TYR A 109 -23.00 -37.69 -51.42
N VAL A 110 -22.66 -38.44 -50.36
CA VAL A 110 -21.74 -39.58 -50.43
C VAL A 110 -22.42 -40.84 -49.89
N GLN A 111 -22.78 -41.75 -50.78
CA GLN A 111 -23.43 -43.02 -50.38
C GLN A 111 -22.42 -44.07 -49.88
N ASP A 112 -21.14 -43.94 -50.25
CA ASP A 112 -20.08 -44.84 -49.80
C ASP A 112 -19.77 -44.59 -48.32
N GLN A 113 -20.29 -45.48 -47.47
CA GLN A 113 -20.10 -45.45 -46.03
C GLN A 113 -18.64 -45.63 -45.59
N GLN A 114 -17.78 -46.30 -46.39
CA GLN A 114 -16.35 -46.38 -46.10
C GLN A 114 -15.67 -45.04 -46.37
N LEU A 115 -16.06 -44.35 -47.44
CA LEU A 115 -15.58 -43.01 -47.76
C LEU A 115 -16.03 -41.99 -46.71
N LEU A 116 -17.30 -41.99 -46.30
CA LEU A 116 -17.81 -41.14 -45.22
C LEU A 116 -17.04 -41.35 -43.92
N ARG A 117 -16.81 -42.60 -43.51
CA ARG A 117 -15.99 -42.91 -42.32
C ARG A 117 -14.57 -42.38 -42.43
N ARG A 118 -13.97 -42.40 -43.62
CA ARG A 118 -12.65 -41.79 -43.84
C ARG A 118 -12.71 -40.28 -43.72
N ILE A 119 -13.75 -39.64 -44.27
CA ILE A 119 -13.95 -38.18 -44.19
C ILE A 119 -14.13 -37.74 -42.74
N PHE A 120 -14.99 -38.39 -41.96
CA PHE A 120 -15.26 -38.01 -40.55
C PHE A 120 -14.04 -38.14 -39.63
N ASN A 121 -13.07 -38.99 -39.98
CA ASN A 121 -11.82 -39.15 -39.25
C ASN A 121 -10.74 -38.11 -39.63
N LEU A 122 -10.98 -37.27 -40.65
CA LEU A 122 -10.04 -36.21 -41.01
C LEU A 122 -10.18 -35.04 -40.04
N THR A 123 -9.05 -34.52 -39.58
CA THR A 123 -8.98 -33.29 -38.77
C THR A 123 -9.62 -32.12 -39.51
N GLU A 124 -9.44 -32.05 -40.84
CA GLU A 124 -9.98 -30.98 -41.67
C GLU A 124 -11.52 -31.02 -41.79
N TYR A 125 -12.11 -32.21 -41.75
CA TYR A 125 -13.57 -32.33 -41.67
C TYR A 125 -14.07 -31.91 -40.28
N GLN A 126 -13.35 -32.30 -39.22
CA GLN A 126 -13.68 -31.89 -37.85
C GLN A 126 -13.64 -30.36 -37.67
N GLU A 127 -12.65 -29.68 -38.26
CA GLU A 127 -12.58 -28.22 -38.29
C GLU A 127 -13.78 -27.58 -39.01
N LEU A 128 -14.27 -28.19 -40.10
CA LEU A 128 -15.45 -27.71 -40.81
C LEU A 128 -16.76 -27.93 -40.00
N GLU A 129 -16.87 -29.05 -39.29
CA GLU A 129 -17.98 -29.30 -38.37
C GLU A 129 -17.95 -28.32 -37.19
N GLU A 130 -16.79 -28.10 -36.57
CA GLU A 130 -16.62 -27.08 -35.54
C GLU A 130 -17.00 -25.69 -36.07
N ARG A 131 -16.52 -25.32 -37.26
CA ARG A 131 -16.86 -24.04 -37.90
C ARG A 131 -18.37 -23.85 -38.05
N LYS A 132 -19.10 -24.88 -38.46
CA LYS A 132 -20.56 -24.85 -38.56
C LYS A 132 -21.20 -24.59 -37.20
N ILE A 133 -20.83 -25.35 -36.16
CA ILE A 133 -21.33 -25.19 -34.79
C ILE A 133 -21.08 -23.75 -34.30
N GLN A 134 -19.87 -23.22 -34.53
CA GLN A 134 -19.51 -21.86 -34.12
C GLN A 134 -20.32 -20.81 -34.90
N LEU A 135 -20.53 -20.97 -36.20
CA LEU A 135 -21.34 -20.04 -37.01
C LEU A 135 -22.81 -20.03 -36.55
N GLU A 136 -23.40 -21.19 -36.29
CA GLU A 136 -24.77 -21.29 -35.75
C GLU A 136 -24.88 -20.58 -34.39
N ALA A 137 -23.89 -20.75 -33.50
CA ALA A 137 -23.82 -20.02 -32.25
C ALA A 137 -23.70 -18.50 -32.45
N ILE A 138 -22.86 -18.05 -33.40
CA ILE A 138 -22.71 -16.62 -33.74
C ILE A 138 -24.03 -16.04 -34.24
N TYR A 139 -24.73 -16.71 -35.15
CA TYR A 139 -26.02 -16.25 -35.67
C TYR A 139 -27.05 -16.12 -34.55
N LYS A 140 -27.15 -17.13 -33.69
CA LYS A 140 -28.05 -17.12 -32.54
C LYS A 140 -27.73 -15.97 -31.60
N LEU A 141 -26.48 -15.84 -31.16
CA LEU A 141 -26.04 -14.79 -30.23
C LEU A 141 -26.25 -13.40 -30.82
N HIS A 142 -26.02 -13.22 -32.12
CA HIS A 142 -26.30 -11.96 -32.80
C HIS A 142 -27.80 -11.60 -32.77
N HIS A 143 -28.69 -12.57 -32.99
CA HIS A 143 -30.13 -12.36 -32.87
C HIS A 143 -30.58 -12.05 -31.43
N GLU A 144 -29.85 -12.53 -30.44
CA GLU A 144 -30.08 -12.22 -29.02
C GLU A 144 -29.32 -10.98 -28.53
N GLY A 145 -28.62 -10.26 -29.42
CA GLY A 145 -27.94 -9.01 -29.12
C GLY A 145 -26.56 -9.16 -28.46
N VAL A 146 -25.99 -10.36 -28.44
CA VAL A 146 -24.67 -10.66 -27.87
C VAL A 146 -23.63 -10.71 -28.98
N VAL A 147 -22.91 -9.60 -29.17
CA VAL A 147 -21.86 -9.45 -30.19
C VAL A 147 -20.47 -9.25 -29.61
N SER A 148 -20.35 -8.80 -28.36
CA SER A 148 -19.08 -8.64 -27.64
C SER A 148 -18.97 -9.55 -26.43
N LEU A 149 -17.74 -9.75 -25.96
CA LEU A 149 -17.46 -10.53 -24.75
C LEU A 149 -18.04 -9.87 -23.48
N GLU A 150 -18.07 -8.54 -23.43
CA GLU A 150 -18.75 -7.77 -22.38
C GLU A 150 -20.24 -8.11 -22.28
N GLN A 151 -20.93 -8.24 -23.42
CA GLN A 151 -22.33 -8.66 -23.45
C GLN A 151 -22.49 -10.13 -23.08
N TRP A 152 -21.54 -10.98 -23.48
CA TRP A 152 -21.50 -12.39 -23.07
C TRP A 152 -21.34 -12.56 -21.55
N ARG A 153 -20.62 -11.66 -20.88
CA ARG A 153 -20.42 -11.68 -19.43
C ARG A 153 -21.76 -11.67 -18.68
N ASP A 154 -22.65 -10.75 -19.05
CA ASP A 154 -23.97 -10.57 -18.41
C ASP A 154 -25.10 -11.39 -19.07
N TYR A 155 -24.83 -12.09 -20.17
CA TYR A 155 -25.83 -12.90 -20.87
C TYR A 155 -26.22 -14.13 -20.05
N GLU A 156 -27.50 -14.25 -19.69
CA GLU A 156 -28.02 -15.33 -18.84
C GLU A 156 -28.29 -16.63 -19.63
N GLY A 157 -28.52 -16.54 -20.95
CA GLY A 157 -28.90 -17.67 -21.81
C GLY A 157 -27.75 -18.60 -22.24
N LYS A 158 -26.64 -18.65 -21.49
CA LYS A 158 -25.44 -19.42 -21.86
C LYS A 158 -25.72 -20.91 -22.05
N ASP A 159 -26.64 -21.45 -21.26
CA ASP A 159 -27.11 -22.84 -21.31
C ASP A 159 -27.76 -23.22 -22.65
N THR A 160 -28.22 -22.23 -23.41
CA THR A 160 -28.88 -22.45 -24.70
C THR A 160 -27.91 -22.48 -25.88
N VAL A 161 -26.64 -22.10 -25.68
CA VAL A 161 -25.60 -22.06 -26.71
C VAL A 161 -24.92 -23.43 -26.81
N ALA A 162 -24.45 -23.79 -28.01
CA ALA A 162 -23.72 -25.04 -28.22
C ALA A 162 -22.54 -25.17 -27.22
N PRO A 163 -22.35 -26.34 -26.57
CA PRO A 163 -21.35 -26.50 -25.50
C PRO A 163 -19.94 -26.05 -25.90
N LEU A 164 -19.52 -26.36 -27.14
CA LEU A 164 -18.21 -25.98 -27.66
C LEU A 164 -18.03 -24.45 -27.79
N ALA A 165 -19.07 -23.74 -28.23
CA ALA A 165 -19.03 -22.28 -28.32
C ALA A 165 -19.04 -21.62 -26.93
N ASN A 166 -19.87 -22.15 -26.02
CA ASN A 166 -19.96 -21.70 -24.64
C ASN A 166 -18.62 -21.87 -23.90
N GLU A 167 -18.00 -23.05 -24.01
CA GLU A 167 -16.67 -23.34 -23.43
C GLU A 167 -15.60 -22.37 -23.96
N LYS A 168 -15.57 -22.14 -25.28
CA LYS A 168 -14.58 -21.25 -25.91
C LYS A 168 -14.71 -19.80 -25.42
N LEU A 169 -15.93 -19.27 -25.33
CA LEU A 169 -16.18 -17.91 -24.81
C LEU A 169 -15.88 -17.81 -23.31
N ASN A 170 -16.34 -18.78 -22.51
CA ASN A 170 -16.09 -18.77 -21.06
C ASN A 170 -14.61 -18.93 -20.73
N ARG A 171 -13.84 -19.67 -21.53
CA ARG A 171 -12.39 -19.77 -21.35
C ARG A 171 -11.71 -18.41 -21.47
N VAL A 172 -12.06 -17.62 -22.50
CA VAL A 172 -11.53 -16.26 -22.68
C VAL A 172 -12.03 -15.32 -21.59
N LEU A 173 -13.33 -15.35 -21.27
CA LEU A 173 -13.90 -14.53 -20.20
C LEU A 173 -13.24 -14.83 -18.84
N THR A 174 -13.03 -16.10 -18.53
CA THR A 174 -12.35 -16.56 -17.31
C THR A 174 -10.94 -16.01 -17.20
N GLN A 175 -10.19 -16.02 -18.30
CA GLN A 175 -8.84 -15.44 -18.31
C GLN A 175 -8.89 -13.95 -17.97
N LEU A 176 -9.75 -13.17 -18.65
CA LEU A 176 -9.87 -11.74 -18.41
C LEU A 176 -10.35 -11.40 -17.00
N LEU A 177 -11.33 -12.13 -16.47
CA LEU A 177 -11.80 -11.93 -15.10
C LEU A 177 -10.71 -12.22 -14.07
N ARG A 178 -9.86 -13.23 -14.29
CA ARG A 178 -8.71 -13.50 -13.40
C ARG A 178 -7.68 -12.38 -13.47
N GLU A 179 -7.42 -11.84 -14.66
CA GLU A 179 -6.51 -10.71 -14.84
C GLU A 179 -7.07 -9.45 -14.14
N GLU A 180 -8.33 -9.09 -14.38
CA GLU A 180 -9.03 -7.99 -13.67
C GLU A 180 -8.95 -8.17 -12.14
N TRP A 181 -9.24 -9.38 -11.65
CA TRP A 181 -9.18 -9.70 -10.23
C TRP A 181 -7.76 -9.56 -9.66
N TRP A 182 -6.73 -10.06 -10.34
CA TRP A 182 -5.34 -9.92 -9.89
C TRP A 182 -4.90 -8.46 -9.85
N GLU A 183 -5.35 -7.64 -10.80
CA GLU A 183 -5.08 -6.20 -10.80
C GLU A 183 -5.73 -5.50 -9.60
N GLU A 184 -6.96 -5.86 -9.24
CA GLU A 184 -7.64 -5.33 -8.06
C GLU A 184 -6.96 -5.76 -6.76
N VAL A 185 -6.56 -7.03 -6.64
CA VAL A 185 -5.80 -7.53 -5.49
C VAL A 185 -4.50 -6.76 -5.32
N GLU A 186 -3.76 -6.56 -6.41
CA GLU A 186 -2.48 -5.84 -6.35
C GLU A 186 -2.69 -4.34 -6.09
N ARG A 187 -3.75 -3.73 -6.62
CA ARG A 187 -4.13 -2.34 -6.29
C ARG A 187 -4.43 -2.19 -4.81
N ALA A 188 -5.26 -3.07 -4.25
CA ALA A 188 -5.58 -3.08 -2.83
C ALA A 188 -4.30 -3.26 -1.99
N ARG A 189 -3.40 -4.16 -2.39
CA ARG A 189 -2.11 -4.36 -1.71
C ARG A 189 -1.24 -3.10 -1.70
N ARG A 190 -1.23 -2.31 -2.77
CA ARG A 190 -0.52 -1.01 -2.82
C ARG A 190 -1.16 0.00 -1.87
N GLU A 191 -2.49 0.07 -1.81
CA GLU A 191 -3.21 0.95 -0.87
C GLU A 191 -2.89 0.61 0.60
N HIS A 192 -2.73 -0.69 0.93
CA HIS A 192 -2.34 -1.12 2.27
C HIS A 192 -0.96 -0.58 2.72
N GLN A 193 -0.09 -0.15 1.81
CA GLN A 193 1.22 0.41 2.19
C GLN A 193 1.12 1.84 2.76
N GLU A 194 -0.02 2.51 2.59
CA GLU A 194 -0.25 3.80 3.23
C GLU A 194 -0.38 3.63 4.75
N ARG A 195 0.28 4.54 5.48
CA ARG A 195 0.19 4.56 6.94
C ARG A 195 -1.22 4.96 7.37
N PHE A 196 -1.74 4.22 8.33
CA PHE A 196 -2.93 4.62 9.05
C PHE A 196 -2.68 5.91 9.83
N THR A 197 -3.74 6.67 10.04
CA THR A 197 -3.76 7.91 10.82
C THR A 197 -4.92 7.86 11.80
N PRO A 198 -4.95 8.70 12.84
CA PRO A 198 -6.10 8.79 13.75
C PRO A 198 -7.43 9.10 13.04
N THR A 199 -7.36 9.78 11.88
CA THR A 199 -8.52 10.14 11.04
C THR A 199 -8.87 9.09 10.00
N THR A 200 -8.23 7.92 10.01
CA THR A 200 -8.63 6.80 9.13
C THR A 200 -9.98 6.26 9.59
N THR A 201 -10.89 5.97 8.65
CA THR A 201 -12.20 5.40 8.94
C THR A 201 -12.10 3.97 9.46
N ILE A 202 -13.10 3.54 10.24
CA ILE A 202 -13.19 2.15 10.71
C ILE A 202 -13.35 1.18 9.54
N GLU A 203 -14.13 1.55 8.52
CA GLU A 203 -14.28 0.76 7.29
C GLU A 203 -12.93 0.52 6.63
N ASP A 204 -12.15 1.58 6.41
CA ASP A 204 -10.80 1.46 5.85
C ASP A 204 -9.92 0.55 6.71
N VAL A 205 -9.95 0.65 8.04
CA VAL A 205 -9.11 -0.25 8.86
C VAL A 205 -9.52 -1.73 8.72
N LEU A 206 -10.80 -2.01 8.54
CA LEU A 206 -11.29 -3.39 8.43
C LEU A 206 -11.07 -3.99 7.03
N PHE A 207 -11.23 -3.18 5.98
CA PHE A 207 -11.23 -3.60 4.57
C PHE A 207 -10.02 -3.16 3.74
N LYS A 208 -9.24 -2.15 4.16
CA LYS A 208 -8.07 -1.67 3.39
C LYS A 208 -7.09 -2.80 3.14
N GLY A 209 -6.61 -2.87 1.89
CA GLY A 209 -5.73 -3.94 1.46
C GLY A 209 -6.40 -5.21 0.98
N ARG A 210 -7.73 -5.24 0.86
CA ARG A 210 -8.49 -6.41 0.44
C ARG A 210 -9.50 -6.05 -0.64
N VAL A 211 -9.68 -6.97 -1.59
CA VAL A 211 -10.82 -6.94 -2.52
C VAL A 211 -12.04 -7.39 -1.73
N ARG A 212 -13.16 -6.66 -1.86
CA ARG A 212 -14.44 -7.03 -1.24
C ARG A 212 -15.09 -8.12 -2.08
N PHE A 213 -15.00 -9.37 -1.64
CA PHE A 213 -15.59 -10.49 -2.37
C PHE A 213 -17.11 -10.44 -2.42
N MET A 214 -17.74 -9.83 -1.40
CA MET A 214 -19.19 -9.61 -1.38
C MET A 214 -19.72 -8.81 -2.59
N ASP A 215 -18.87 -7.93 -3.16
CA ASP A 215 -19.19 -7.04 -4.30
C ASP A 215 -19.04 -7.74 -5.66
N ILE A 216 -18.59 -8.99 -5.69
CA ILE A 216 -18.47 -9.77 -6.94
C ILE A 216 -19.87 -10.22 -7.37
N LYS A 217 -20.15 -10.20 -8.67
CA LYS A 217 -21.37 -10.77 -9.24
C LYS A 217 -21.32 -12.30 -9.23
N LEU A 218 -22.46 -12.94 -8.97
CA LEU A 218 -22.62 -14.39 -8.96
C LEU A 218 -22.09 -15.05 -10.24
N ASN A 219 -22.46 -14.54 -11.42
CA ASN A 219 -22.04 -15.14 -12.69
C ASN A 219 -20.53 -15.02 -12.92
N ASP A 220 -19.87 -13.97 -12.40
CA ASP A 220 -18.42 -13.85 -12.49
C ASP A 220 -17.75 -14.93 -11.63
N PHE A 221 -18.23 -15.12 -10.39
CA PHE A 221 -17.78 -16.21 -9.53
C PHE A 221 -18.01 -17.59 -10.16
N LEU A 222 -19.21 -17.86 -10.68
CA LEU A 222 -19.53 -19.14 -11.34
C LEU A 222 -18.65 -19.36 -12.58
N THR A 223 -18.39 -18.32 -13.36
CA THR A 223 -17.51 -18.40 -14.54
C THR A 223 -16.07 -18.71 -14.12
N MET A 224 -15.54 -17.99 -13.14
CA MET A 224 -14.13 -18.11 -12.71
C MET A 224 -13.82 -19.43 -12.00
N GLU A 225 -14.71 -19.89 -11.12
CA GLU A 225 -14.43 -21.03 -10.22
C GLU A 225 -15.15 -22.32 -10.63
N LEU A 226 -16.22 -22.21 -11.43
CA LEU A 226 -17.13 -23.34 -11.71
C LEU A 226 -17.43 -23.48 -13.21
N GLU A 227 -16.62 -22.89 -14.09
CA GLU A 227 -16.74 -22.99 -15.56
C GLU A 227 -18.11 -22.55 -16.11
N GLY A 228 -18.81 -21.69 -15.35
CA GLY A 228 -20.15 -21.21 -15.68
C GLY A 228 -21.28 -22.19 -15.31
N LYS A 229 -20.99 -23.28 -14.58
CA LYS A 229 -22.02 -24.16 -14.03
C LYS A 229 -22.98 -23.36 -13.13
N GLY A 230 -24.27 -23.51 -13.38
CA GLY A 230 -25.32 -22.77 -12.69
C GLY A 230 -25.74 -21.47 -13.35
N ILE A 231 -25.03 -20.99 -14.39
CA ILE A 231 -25.49 -19.86 -15.20
C ILE A 231 -26.58 -20.35 -16.14
N LEU A 232 -27.83 -20.16 -15.74
CA LEU A 232 -29.02 -20.52 -16.48
C LEU A 232 -29.86 -19.27 -16.71
N ARG A 233 -30.62 -19.22 -17.81
CA ARG A 233 -31.56 -18.14 -18.08
C ARG A 233 -32.59 -17.88 -16.97
N ALA A 234 -32.87 -18.88 -16.14
CA ALA A 234 -33.79 -18.78 -15.00
C ALA A 234 -33.15 -18.16 -13.75
N ASN A 235 -31.82 -18.14 -13.67
CA ASN A 235 -31.06 -17.73 -12.49
C ASN A 235 -30.60 -16.28 -12.66
N ARG A 236 -30.94 -15.41 -11.71
CA ARG A 236 -30.59 -14.00 -11.77
C ARG A 236 -29.17 -13.74 -11.29
N ASN A 237 -28.45 -12.88 -12.00
CA ASN A 237 -27.13 -12.43 -11.61
C ASN A 237 -27.22 -11.35 -10.52
N VAL A 238 -26.75 -11.65 -9.31
CA VAL A 238 -26.75 -10.75 -8.15
C VAL A 238 -25.37 -10.68 -7.51
N LEU A 239 -25.15 -9.75 -6.59
CA LEU A 239 -23.92 -9.71 -5.79
C LEU A 239 -23.84 -10.95 -4.87
N LEU A 240 -22.62 -11.39 -4.57
CA LEU A 240 -22.41 -12.52 -3.66
C LEU A 240 -22.98 -12.23 -2.26
N GLU A 241 -22.96 -10.97 -1.82
CA GLU A 241 -23.64 -10.54 -0.58
C GLU A 241 -25.12 -10.94 -0.55
N GLU A 242 -25.86 -10.69 -1.64
CA GLU A 242 -27.28 -11.00 -1.75
C GLU A 242 -27.50 -12.51 -1.94
N PHE A 243 -26.65 -13.15 -2.74
CA PHE A 243 -26.72 -14.58 -3.02
C PHE A 243 -26.53 -15.42 -1.75
N PHE A 244 -25.54 -15.15 -0.92
CA PHE A 244 -25.25 -15.96 0.28
C PHE A 244 -26.24 -15.73 1.43
N LYS A 245 -27.11 -14.72 1.34
CA LYS A 245 -28.26 -14.58 2.26
C LYS A 245 -29.31 -15.68 2.01
N ASP A 246 -29.58 -16.00 0.75
CA ASP A 246 -30.51 -17.07 0.35
C ASP A 246 -30.19 -17.62 -1.05
N PRO A 247 -29.28 -18.61 -1.17
CA PRO A 247 -28.89 -19.15 -2.48
C PRO A 247 -30.06 -19.76 -3.27
N THR A 248 -31.07 -20.31 -2.57
CA THR A 248 -32.21 -21.00 -3.18
C THR A 248 -33.13 -20.07 -3.98
N LYS A 249 -33.08 -18.77 -3.66
CA LYS A 249 -33.82 -17.72 -4.36
C LYS A 249 -33.23 -17.39 -5.74
N TYR A 250 -31.95 -17.70 -5.96
CA TYR A 250 -31.22 -17.33 -7.19
C TYR A 250 -30.81 -18.51 -8.04
N ILE A 251 -30.62 -19.70 -7.44
CA ILE A 251 -30.43 -20.96 -8.15
C ILE A 251 -31.58 -21.90 -7.78
N HIS A 252 -32.53 -22.02 -8.70
CA HIS A 252 -33.79 -22.73 -8.44
C HIS A 252 -33.67 -24.25 -8.54
N ASP A 253 -32.75 -24.74 -9.35
CA ASP A 253 -32.48 -26.18 -9.46
C ASP A 253 -31.66 -26.65 -8.25
N ALA A 254 -32.31 -27.42 -7.37
CA ALA A 254 -31.70 -27.93 -6.15
C ALA A 254 -30.55 -28.92 -6.42
N GLY A 255 -30.55 -29.63 -7.54
CA GLY A 255 -29.47 -30.52 -7.94
C GLY A 255 -28.22 -29.73 -8.31
N ILE A 256 -28.37 -28.73 -9.18
CA ILE A 256 -27.28 -27.83 -9.58
C ILE A 256 -26.75 -27.05 -8.38
N LEU A 257 -27.63 -26.50 -7.53
CA LEU A 257 -27.20 -25.81 -6.31
C LEU A 257 -26.42 -26.75 -5.38
N GLY A 258 -26.88 -27.99 -5.21
CA GLY A 258 -26.19 -29.01 -4.41
C GLY A 258 -24.80 -29.35 -4.95
N GLU A 259 -24.64 -29.46 -6.27
CA GLU A 259 -23.33 -29.66 -6.91
C GLU A 259 -22.40 -28.48 -6.68
N ILE A 260 -22.90 -27.25 -6.83
CA ILE A 260 -22.14 -26.01 -6.58
C ILE A 260 -21.68 -25.96 -5.12
N GLN A 261 -22.59 -26.22 -4.18
CA GLN A 261 -22.32 -26.21 -2.73
C GLN A 261 -21.35 -27.31 -2.29
N ALA A 262 -21.29 -28.43 -3.02
CA ALA A 262 -20.33 -29.50 -2.75
C ALA A 262 -18.88 -29.13 -3.12
N THR A 263 -18.66 -28.01 -3.82
CA THR A 263 -17.31 -27.60 -4.24
C THR A 263 -16.55 -26.89 -3.11
N GLY A 264 -15.23 -27.13 -3.06
CA GLY A 264 -14.36 -26.41 -2.12
C GLY A 264 -14.25 -24.91 -2.43
N ALA A 265 -14.46 -24.50 -3.69
CA ALA A 265 -14.47 -23.10 -4.09
C ALA A 265 -15.66 -22.35 -3.48
N TYR A 266 -16.86 -22.93 -3.54
CA TYR A 266 -18.04 -22.38 -2.89
C TYR A 266 -17.83 -22.22 -1.38
N ALA A 267 -17.36 -23.26 -0.69
CA ALA A 267 -17.16 -23.21 0.76
C ALA A 267 -16.16 -22.11 1.19
N ARG A 268 -15.06 -21.94 0.44
CA ARG A 268 -14.10 -20.85 0.67
C ARG A 268 -14.73 -19.49 0.43
N MET A 269 -15.44 -19.32 -0.68
CA MET A 269 -16.07 -18.06 -1.03
C MET A 269 -17.16 -17.67 -0.02
N GLU A 270 -18.03 -18.61 0.33
CA GLU A 270 -19.09 -18.40 1.33
C GLU A 270 -18.50 -17.96 2.67
N MET A 271 -17.45 -18.63 3.14
CA MET A 271 -16.78 -18.28 4.39
C MET A 271 -16.25 -16.84 4.36
N THR A 272 -15.56 -16.46 3.28
CA THR A 272 -15.02 -15.12 3.10
C THR A 272 -16.13 -14.06 3.06
N VAL A 273 -17.16 -14.24 2.22
CA VAL A 273 -18.25 -13.26 2.10
C VAL A 273 -19.03 -13.15 3.40
N ARG A 274 -19.24 -14.25 4.14
CA ARG A 274 -19.88 -14.21 5.47
C ARG A 274 -19.03 -13.46 6.52
N GLU A 275 -17.71 -13.62 6.50
CA GLU A 275 -16.80 -12.84 7.35
C GLU A 275 -16.89 -11.35 7.01
N GLU A 276 -16.86 -11.00 5.73
CA GLU A 276 -16.95 -9.61 5.26
C GLU A 276 -18.29 -8.96 5.61
N MET A 277 -19.42 -9.64 5.39
CA MET A 277 -20.76 -9.16 5.81
C MET A 277 -20.81 -8.93 7.33
N GLY A 278 -20.17 -9.80 8.12
CA GLY A 278 -20.06 -9.63 9.57
C GLY A 278 -19.21 -8.43 9.97
N LEU A 279 -18.19 -8.08 9.20
CA LEU A 279 -17.37 -6.87 9.42
C LEU A 279 -18.13 -5.60 9.01
N GLU A 280 -18.88 -5.63 7.91
CA GLU A 280 -19.70 -4.49 7.47
C GLU A 280 -20.81 -4.17 8.48
N GLU A 281 -21.45 -5.20 9.04
CA GLU A 281 -22.41 -5.03 10.13
C GLU A 281 -21.75 -4.40 11.37
N VAL A 282 -20.48 -4.74 11.65
CA VAL A 282 -19.71 -4.08 12.72
C VAL A 282 -19.46 -2.61 12.39
N VAL A 283 -19.08 -2.27 11.16
CA VAL A 283 -18.92 -0.87 10.71
C VAL A 283 -20.22 -0.11 10.94
N ARG A 284 -21.34 -0.63 10.43
CA ARG A 284 -22.66 0.00 10.56
C ARG A 284 -23.03 0.25 12.02
N ARG A 285 -22.89 -0.75 12.89
CA ARG A 285 -23.19 -0.63 14.32
C ARG A 285 -22.27 0.37 15.03
N LEU A 286 -21.00 0.44 14.65
CA LEU A 286 -20.06 1.43 15.20
C LEU A 286 -20.40 2.84 14.73
N CYS A 287 -20.75 3.04 13.45
CA CYS A 287 -21.25 4.31 12.95
C CYS A 287 -22.53 4.77 13.67
N GLU A 288 -23.46 3.84 13.94
CA GLU A 288 -24.67 4.11 14.75
C GLU A 288 -24.33 4.56 16.19
N ASP A 289 -23.24 4.03 16.75
CA ASP A 289 -22.70 4.44 18.05
C ASP A 289 -21.78 5.68 17.97
N GLY A 290 -21.59 6.28 16.79
CA GLY A 290 -20.78 7.48 16.56
C GLY A 290 -19.26 7.22 16.47
N VAL A 291 -18.86 6.02 16.05
CA VAL A 291 -17.47 5.59 15.89
C VAL A 291 -17.17 5.33 14.41
N ASP A 292 -16.89 6.40 13.68
CA ASP A 292 -16.53 6.39 12.27
C ASP A 292 -15.01 6.35 12.04
N PHE A 293 -14.22 6.85 12.99
CA PHE A 293 -12.76 7.02 12.87
C PHE A 293 -11.97 6.30 13.98
N LEU A 294 -10.69 6.00 13.71
CA LEU A 294 -9.79 5.38 14.69
C LEU A 294 -9.62 6.18 15.98
N GLU A 295 -9.61 7.51 15.91
CA GLU A 295 -9.54 8.38 17.09
C GLU A 295 -10.75 8.21 18.01
N GLN A 296 -11.93 7.95 17.45
CA GLN A 296 -13.15 7.66 18.23
C GLN A 296 -13.08 6.23 18.78
N TRP A 297 -12.59 5.27 17.99
CA TRP A 297 -12.34 3.91 18.47
C TRP A 297 -11.38 3.87 19.65
N ARG A 298 -10.36 4.76 19.70
CA ARG A 298 -9.42 4.87 20.82
C ARG A 298 -10.16 4.99 22.16
N ASP A 299 -11.15 5.87 22.23
CA ASP A 299 -11.91 6.19 23.44
C ASP A 299 -13.25 5.44 23.58
N TYR A 300 -13.67 4.67 22.57
CA TYR A 300 -14.92 3.92 22.60
C TYR A 300 -14.95 2.88 23.74
N GLU A 301 -15.97 2.93 24.59
CA GLU A 301 -16.10 2.07 25.77
C GLU A 301 -16.68 0.68 25.43
N GLY A 302 -17.44 0.57 24.33
CA GLY A 302 -18.16 -0.64 23.93
C GLY A 302 -17.33 -1.69 23.16
N LYS A 303 -15.98 -1.66 23.27
CA LYS A 303 -15.09 -2.57 22.51
C LYS A 303 -15.35 -4.05 22.79
N ASP A 304 -15.92 -4.37 23.96
CA ASP A 304 -16.30 -5.73 24.35
C ASP A 304 -17.50 -6.26 23.56
N THR A 305 -18.35 -5.38 23.01
CA THR A 305 -19.52 -5.76 22.19
C THR A 305 -19.18 -6.09 20.74
N VAL A 306 -17.99 -5.69 20.28
CA VAL A 306 -17.49 -5.91 18.93
C VAL A 306 -16.91 -7.32 18.81
N THR A 307 -17.09 -7.94 17.63
CA THR A 307 -16.58 -9.29 17.37
C THR A 307 -15.06 -9.37 17.60
N PRO A 308 -14.53 -10.49 18.15
CA PRO A 308 -13.10 -10.61 18.44
C PRO A 308 -12.19 -10.35 17.24
N LEU A 309 -12.64 -10.73 16.03
CA LEU A 309 -11.92 -10.51 14.79
C LEU A 309 -11.79 -9.03 14.44
N ALA A 310 -12.90 -8.29 14.40
CA ALA A 310 -12.89 -6.85 14.11
C ALA A 310 -12.10 -6.08 15.18
N ARG A 311 -12.31 -6.41 16.46
CA ARG A 311 -11.56 -5.82 17.57
C ARG A 311 -10.05 -6.04 17.44
N ARG A 312 -9.61 -7.26 17.07
CA ARG A 312 -8.19 -7.57 16.88
C ARG A 312 -7.58 -6.71 15.78
N LYS A 313 -8.28 -6.53 14.65
CA LYS A 313 -7.84 -5.67 13.53
C LYS A 313 -7.70 -4.21 13.98
N LEU A 314 -8.76 -3.64 14.54
CA LEU A 314 -8.79 -2.24 14.99
C LEU A 314 -7.73 -1.96 16.07
N ASN A 315 -7.62 -2.83 17.07
CA ASN A 315 -6.61 -2.68 18.12
C ASN A 315 -5.19 -2.88 17.60
N GLY A 316 -4.98 -3.78 16.62
CA GLY A 316 -3.66 -3.95 16.00
C GLY A 316 -3.14 -2.66 15.38
N VAL A 317 -3.99 -1.97 14.61
CA VAL A 317 -3.64 -0.67 14.00
C VAL A 317 -3.48 0.42 15.06
N LEU A 318 -4.40 0.51 16.02
CA LEU A 318 -4.31 1.49 17.10
C LEU A 318 -3.02 1.31 17.93
N THR A 319 -2.62 0.07 18.22
CA THR A 319 -1.35 -0.23 18.91
C THR A 319 -0.14 0.28 18.13
N GLN A 320 -0.14 0.13 16.80
CA GLN A 320 0.93 0.69 15.97
C GLN A 320 1.00 2.21 16.08
N LEU A 321 -0.15 2.90 15.96
CA LEU A 321 -0.24 4.36 16.10
C LEU A 321 0.27 4.83 17.46
N LEU A 322 -0.17 4.21 18.55
CA LEU A 322 0.24 4.57 19.90
C LEU A 322 1.74 4.37 20.13
N ARG A 323 2.34 3.32 19.55
CA ARG A 323 3.79 3.09 19.62
C ARG A 323 4.57 4.13 18.83
N GLU A 324 4.07 4.55 17.68
CA GLU A 324 4.66 5.63 16.89
C GLU A 324 4.58 6.97 17.65
N GLU A 325 3.42 7.31 18.23
CA GLU A 325 3.24 8.50 19.09
C GLU A 325 4.21 8.49 20.28
N ARG A 326 4.36 7.35 20.95
CA ARG A 326 5.26 7.17 22.08
C ARG A 326 6.73 7.35 21.66
N ARG A 327 7.14 6.72 20.57
CA ARG A 327 8.50 6.85 20.01
C ARG A 327 8.82 8.30 19.65
N GLU A 328 7.86 9.02 19.06
CA GLU A 328 8.02 10.43 18.74
C GLU A 328 8.13 11.32 19.98
N ALA A 329 7.35 11.02 21.02
CA ALA A 329 7.44 11.72 22.31
C ALA A 329 8.79 11.47 23.00
N GLU A 330 9.29 10.23 23.00
CA GLU A 330 10.61 9.89 23.53
C GLU A 330 11.73 10.58 22.75
N GLU A 331 11.64 10.61 21.42
CA GLU A 331 12.64 11.27 20.58
C GLU A 331 12.59 12.80 20.73
N ARG A 332 11.40 13.40 20.91
CA ARG A 332 11.27 14.82 21.30
C ARG A 332 11.93 15.08 22.65
N ALA A 333 11.69 14.22 23.64
CA ALA A 333 12.32 14.36 24.95
C ALA A 333 13.86 14.22 24.88
N ARG A 334 14.40 13.32 24.05
CA ARG A 334 15.84 13.22 23.79
C ARG A 334 16.43 14.47 23.15
N ARG A 335 15.70 15.15 22.26
CA ARG A 335 16.11 16.44 21.71
C ARG A 335 16.16 17.51 22.80
N GLU A 336 15.13 17.59 23.64
CA GLU A 336 15.11 18.50 24.80
C GLU A 336 16.27 18.21 25.79
N HIS A 337 16.72 16.94 25.89
CA HIS A 337 17.89 16.59 26.71
C HIS A 337 19.20 17.26 26.23
N GLN A 338 19.32 17.60 24.95
CA GLN A 338 20.51 18.31 24.44
C GLN A 338 20.48 19.81 24.73
N GLU A 339 19.32 20.36 25.10
CA GLU A 339 19.20 21.77 25.42
C GLU A 339 19.88 22.08 26.75
N ARG A 340 20.69 23.13 26.76
CA ARG A 340 21.44 23.53 27.95
C ARG A 340 20.54 24.26 28.93
N PHE A 341 20.72 23.99 30.22
CA PHE A 341 19.99 24.74 31.24
C PHE A 341 20.45 26.20 31.32
N THR A 342 19.47 27.08 31.55
CA THR A 342 19.69 28.48 31.93
C THR A 342 19.25 28.69 33.38
N PRO A 343 19.71 29.76 34.06
CA PRO A 343 19.25 30.08 35.42
C PRO A 343 17.73 30.28 35.55
N THR A 344 17.06 30.66 34.44
CA THR A 344 15.60 30.84 34.37
C THR A 344 14.83 29.56 34.07
N THR A 345 15.52 28.42 33.83
CA THR A 345 14.86 27.13 33.59
C THR A 345 13.99 26.74 34.78
N THR A 346 12.77 26.31 34.50
CA THR A 346 11.83 25.84 35.53
C THR A 346 12.29 24.51 36.11
N ILE A 347 12.13 24.32 37.42
CA ILE A 347 12.49 23.07 38.13
C ILE A 347 11.83 21.83 37.50
N ARG A 348 10.57 21.95 37.05
CA ARG A 348 9.87 20.88 36.31
C ARG A 348 10.65 20.43 35.07
N ILE A 349 11.12 21.38 34.25
CA ILE A 349 11.90 21.04 33.04
C ILE A 349 13.18 20.32 33.42
N VAL A 350 13.85 20.76 34.49
CA VAL A 350 15.09 20.11 34.97
C VAL A 350 14.85 18.65 35.38
N LEU A 351 13.81 18.39 36.16
CA LEU A 351 13.52 17.05 36.68
C LEU A 351 12.97 16.09 35.62
N PHE A 352 12.26 16.59 34.63
CA PHE A 352 11.68 15.80 33.54
C PHE A 352 12.51 15.83 32.25
N LYS A 353 13.69 16.46 32.24
CA LYS A 353 14.56 16.52 31.05
C LYS A 353 14.85 15.12 30.51
N GLY A 354 14.66 14.94 29.20
CA GLY A 354 14.89 13.65 28.54
C GLY A 354 13.81 12.60 28.77
N ARG A 355 12.74 12.90 29.53
CA ARG A 355 11.66 11.94 29.83
C ARG A 355 10.38 12.29 29.07
N ALA A 356 9.82 11.32 28.35
CA ALA A 356 8.44 11.41 27.88
C ALA A 356 7.51 11.10 29.06
N ARG A 357 6.58 12.01 29.40
CA ARG A 357 5.70 11.87 30.56
C ARG A 357 4.74 10.68 30.41
N VAL A 358 5.07 9.57 31.05
CA VAL A 358 4.30 8.32 30.97
C VAL A 358 3.05 8.37 31.86
N MET A 359 3.11 9.08 32.98
CA MET A 359 2.00 9.25 33.92
C MET A 359 0.76 9.92 33.31
N ASP A 360 0.96 10.65 32.20
CA ASP A 360 -0.08 11.37 31.45
C ASP A 360 -0.71 10.51 30.33
N ILE A 361 -0.30 9.24 30.18
CA ILE A 361 -0.94 8.29 29.27
C ILE A 361 -2.31 7.86 29.85
N LYS A 362 -3.32 7.67 28.98
CA LYS A 362 -4.61 7.11 29.37
C LYS A 362 -4.51 5.60 29.62
N LEU A 363 -5.27 5.07 30.59
CA LEU A 363 -5.29 3.66 30.94
C LEU A 363 -5.56 2.77 29.72
N ASN A 364 -6.58 3.09 28.92
CA ASN A 364 -6.92 2.27 27.75
C ASN A 364 -5.82 2.28 26.68
N ASP A 365 -5.05 3.36 26.55
CA ASP A 365 -3.91 3.40 25.61
C ASP A 365 -2.81 2.45 26.08
N PHE A 366 -2.49 2.47 27.38
CA PHE A 366 -1.55 1.53 27.98
C PHE A 366 -2.01 0.07 27.81
N LEU A 367 -3.27 -0.23 28.15
CA LEU A 367 -3.81 -1.58 28.02
C LEU A 367 -3.82 -2.05 26.56
N THR A 368 -4.14 -1.17 25.62
CA THR A 368 -4.12 -1.49 24.17
C THR A 368 -2.70 -1.78 23.69
N MET A 369 -1.75 -0.92 24.04
CA MET A 369 -0.37 -0.97 23.56
C MET A 369 0.46 -2.14 24.13
N GLU A 370 0.27 -2.44 25.41
CA GLU A 370 1.11 -3.41 26.15
C GLU A 370 0.38 -4.72 26.47
N LEU A 371 -0.96 -4.72 26.48
CA LEU A 371 -1.78 -5.84 26.96
C LEU A 371 -2.91 -6.24 26.00
N GLU A 372 -2.81 -5.86 24.72
CA GLU A 372 -3.78 -6.18 23.65
C GLU A 372 -5.24 -5.74 23.96
N GLY A 373 -5.40 -4.76 24.84
CA GLY A 373 -6.70 -4.28 25.31
C GLY A 373 -7.33 -5.14 26.40
N LYS A 374 -6.58 -6.08 27.00
CA LYS A 374 -7.04 -6.84 28.17
C LYS A 374 -7.37 -5.90 29.32
N GLY A 375 -8.56 -6.08 29.90
CA GLY A 375 -9.08 -5.22 30.98
C GLY A 375 -9.86 -3.99 30.51
N ILE A 376 -9.93 -3.73 29.20
CA ILE A 376 -10.85 -2.72 28.66
C ILE A 376 -12.27 -3.30 28.68
N LEU A 377 -13.10 -2.78 29.58
CA LEU A 377 -14.51 -3.14 29.72
C LEU A 377 -15.33 -1.86 29.79
N ARG A 378 -16.57 -1.88 29.28
CA ARG A 378 -17.49 -0.74 29.36
C ARG A 378 -17.73 -0.24 30.80
N ALA A 379 -17.54 -1.10 31.79
CA ALA A 379 -17.68 -0.76 33.21
C ALA A 379 -16.48 0.01 33.80
N ASN A 380 -15.34 0.01 33.12
CA ASN A 380 -14.06 0.53 33.59
C ASN A 380 -13.84 1.95 33.01
N ARG A 381 -13.55 2.92 33.87
CA ARG A 381 -13.33 4.32 33.44
C ARG A 381 -11.92 4.50 32.89
N ASN A 382 -11.81 5.15 31.74
CA ASN A 382 -10.51 5.52 31.17
C ASN A 382 -9.93 6.74 31.89
N VAL A 383 -8.87 6.54 32.68
CA VAL A 383 -8.21 7.59 33.46
C VAL A 383 -6.72 7.67 33.15
N LEU A 384 -6.06 8.78 33.50
CA LEU A 384 -4.60 8.87 33.41
C LEU A 384 -3.92 7.84 34.33
N LEU A 385 -2.76 7.33 33.92
CA LEU A 385 -2.00 6.37 34.71
C LEU A 385 -1.65 6.91 36.11
N LYS A 386 -1.38 8.21 36.25
CA LYS A 386 -1.24 8.89 37.56
C LYS A 386 -2.41 8.62 38.51
N GLY A 387 -3.63 8.59 37.99
CA GLY A 387 -4.85 8.32 38.75
C GLY A 387 -5.03 6.82 39.00
N PHE A 388 -4.84 6.02 37.96
CA PHE A 388 -4.97 4.57 38.00
C PHE A 388 -4.08 3.92 39.06
N PHE A 389 -2.77 4.21 39.04
CA PHE A 389 -1.81 3.58 39.96
C PHE A 389 -1.96 3.98 41.43
N LYS A 390 -2.76 5.02 41.75
CA LYS A 390 -3.13 5.31 43.14
C LYS A 390 -4.09 4.27 43.71
N ASN A 391 -5.00 3.77 42.89
CA ASN A 391 -5.98 2.77 43.30
C ASN A 391 -6.50 1.94 42.10
N PRO A 392 -5.72 0.96 41.61
CA PRO A 392 -6.07 0.16 40.44
C PRO A 392 -7.44 -0.55 40.57
N THR A 393 -7.78 -1.02 41.77
CA THR A 393 -9.03 -1.76 42.06
C THR A 393 -10.30 -0.94 41.84
N SER A 394 -10.20 0.39 41.87
CA SER A 394 -11.35 1.27 41.61
C SER A 394 -11.69 1.39 40.12
N TYR A 395 -10.74 1.09 39.25
CA TYR A 395 -10.84 1.25 37.79
C TYR A 395 -10.99 -0.08 37.06
N ILE A 396 -10.35 -1.16 37.55
CA ILE A 396 -10.54 -2.53 37.07
C ILE A 396 -11.14 -3.34 38.24
N ARG A 397 -12.46 -3.55 38.19
CA ARG A 397 -13.20 -4.19 39.30
C ARG A 397 -13.06 -5.70 39.34
N ASP A 398 -12.80 -6.33 38.20
CA ASP A 398 -12.56 -7.77 38.13
C ASP A 398 -11.17 -8.07 38.71
N ALA A 399 -11.16 -8.67 39.90
CA ALA A 399 -9.93 -8.99 40.62
C ALA A 399 -9.08 -10.05 39.90
N GLY A 400 -9.69 -10.96 39.12
CA GLY A 400 -8.97 -11.96 38.33
C GLY A 400 -8.23 -11.30 37.18
N ILE A 401 -8.94 -10.49 36.38
CA ILE A 401 -8.33 -9.74 35.27
C ILE A 401 -7.25 -8.79 35.78
N LEU A 402 -7.52 -8.05 36.86
CA LEU A 402 -6.54 -7.15 37.46
C LEU A 402 -5.29 -7.91 37.93
N GLY A 403 -5.46 -9.05 38.61
CA GLY A 403 -4.34 -9.88 39.06
C GLY A 403 -3.48 -10.39 37.90
N GLU A 404 -4.11 -10.82 36.80
CA GLU A 404 -3.39 -11.23 35.59
C GLU A 404 -2.63 -10.08 34.94
N ILE A 405 -3.22 -8.88 34.90
CA ILE A 405 -2.56 -7.67 34.38
C ILE A 405 -1.36 -7.29 35.26
N GLN A 406 -1.54 -7.30 36.59
CA GLN A 406 -0.50 -6.95 37.56
C GLN A 406 0.68 -7.92 37.56
N ALA A 407 0.46 -9.17 37.15
CA ALA A 407 1.51 -10.17 37.03
C ALA A 407 2.43 -9.96 35.80
N THR A 408 2.10 -9.03 34.90
CA THR A 408 2.91 -8.78 33.69
C THR A 408 4.10 -7.84 33.96
N ASP A 409 5.23 -8.12 33.32
CA ASP A 409 6.43 -7.27 33.39
C ASP A 409 6.15 -5.85 32.87
N ALA A 410 5.29 -5.73 31.85
CA ALA A 410 4.87 -4.45 31.30
C ALA A 410 4.17 -3.58 32.36
N TYR A 411 3.24 -4.16 33.12
CA TYR A 411 2.58 -3.45 34.23
C TYR A 411 3.58 -3.05 35.31
N LEU A 412 4.45 -3.96 35.76
CA LEU A 412 5.40 -3.67 36.84
C LEU A 412 6.41 -2.58 36.44
N SER A 413 6.88 -2.62 35.19
CA SER A 413 7.77 -1.59 34.65
C SER A 413 7.07 -0.23 34.58
N MET A 414 5.85 -0.22 34.03
CA MET A 414 5.02 0.98 33.91
C MET A 414 4.69 1.60 35.28
N GLU A 415 4.30 0.78 36.24
CA GLU A 415 3.99 1.21 37.61
C GLU A 415 5.18 1.90 38.26
N ARG A 416 6.38 1.29 38.17
CA ARG A 416 7.60 1.87 38.71
C ARG A 416 7.89 3.25 38.11
N THR A 417 7.86 3.36 36.78
CA THR A 417 8.10 4.63 36.08
C THR A 417 7.08 5.70 36.46
N VAL A 418 5.78 5.36 36.51
CA VAL A 418 4.75 6.34 36.87
C VAL A 418 4.87 6.78 38.33
N ARG A 419 5.22 5.87 39.25
CA ARG A 419 5.48 6.25 40.66
C ARG A 419 6.69 7.17 40.80
N GLU A 420 7.78 6.91 40.08
CA GLU A 420 8.93 7.81 40.05
C GLU A 420 8.56 9.21 39.54
N GLU A 421 7.78 9.30 38.45
CA GLU A 421 7.30 10.59 37.92
C GLU A 421 6.34 11.31 38.89
N MET A 422 5.50 10.55 39.61
CA MET A 422 4.64 11.11 40.67
C MET A 422 5.46 11.72 41.81
N ASP A 423 6.53 11.07 42.24
CA ASP A 423 7.43 11.58 43.27
C ASP A 423 8.17 12.84 42.79
N LEU A 424 8.56 12.91 41.51
CA LEU A 424 9.16 14.10 40.91
C LEU A 424 8.16 15.27 40.83
N GLU A 425 6.92 15.05 40.41
CA GLU A 425 5.89 16.11 40.37
C GLU A 425 5.53 16.60 41.78
N GLU A 426 5.53 15.70 42.77
CA GLU A 426 5.37 16.07 44.18
C GLU A 426 6.55 16.93 44.68
N ALA A 427 7.78 16.62 44.28
CA ALA A 427 8.94 17.45 44.57
C ALA A 427 8.82 18.84 43.93
N VAL A 428 8.40 18.92 42.65
CA VAL A 428 8.12 20.20 41.97
C VAL A 428 7.08 21.01 42.74
N ARG A 429 5.98 20.38 43.16
CA ARG A 429 4.89 21.03 43.91
C ARG A 429 5.39 21.60 45.24
N ARG A 430 6.10 20.80 46.03
CA ARG A 430 6.66 21.23 47.33
C ARG A 430 7.67 22.36 47.20
N LEU A 431 8.52 22.33 46.17
CA LEU A 431 9.46 23.41 45.89
C LEU A 431 8.71 24.68 45.47
N SER A 432 7.69 24.55 44.63
CA SER A 432 6.84 25.66 44.20
C SER A 432 6.11 26.34 45.35
N GLU A 433 5.58 25.56 46.30
CA GLU A 433 4.95 26.06 47.53
C GLU A 433 5.91 26.86 48.42
N ASN A 434 7.20 26.54 48.35
CA ASN A 434 8.27 27.28 49.02
C ASN A 434 8.89 28.40 48.15
N GLY A 435 8.29 28.74 47.01
CA GLY A 435 8.76 29.79 46.09
C GLY A 435 9.92 29.39 45.16
N VAL A 436 10.32 28.12 45.16
CA VAL A 436 11.45 27.59 44.37
C VAL A 436 10.94 27.03 43.04
N ASN A 437 10.72 27.94 42.07
CA ASN A 437 10.18 27.58 40.74
C ASN A 437 11.24 27.49 39.63
N SER A 438 12.40 28.12 39.81
CA SER A 438 13.49 28.16 38.83
C SER A 438 14.79 27.62 39.40
N LEU A 439 15.71 27.27 38.51
CA LEU A 439 17.04 26.79 38.90
C LEU A 439 17.82 27.86 39.70
N ALA A 440 17.66 29.15 39.36
CA ALA A 440 18.19 30.25 40.17
C ALA A 440 17.58 30.30 41.58
N ALA A 441 16.27 30.08 41.70
CA ALA A 441 15.61 30.02 43.02
C ALA A 441 16.09 28.81 43.84
N TRP A 442 16.39 27.67 43.20
CA TRP A 442 16.98 26.51 43.87
C TRP A 442 18.37 26.81 44.42
N SER A 443 19.21 27.56 43.68
CA SER A 443 20.52 27.99 44.16
C SER A 443 20.45 28.87 45.41
N LEU A 444 19.36 29.62 45.59
CA LEU A 444 19.14 30.55 46.71
C LEU A 444 18.25 29.96 47.81
N ALA A 445 17.73 28.74 47.63
CA ALA A 445 16.83 28.11 48.57
C ALA A 445 17.52 27.84 49.91
N ALA A 446 16.79 28.08 51.01
CA ALA A 446 17.25 27.76 52.36
C ALA A 446 17.43 26.24 52.53
N GLU A 447 18.35 25.82 53.39
CA GLU A 447 18.66 24.39 53.59
C GLU A 447 17.45 23.61 54.12
N GLU A 448 16.56 24.26 54.89
CA GLU A 448 15.28 23.68 55.33
C GLU A 448 14.39 23.31 54.13
N VAL A 449 14.33 24.17 53.10
CA VAL A 449 13.58 23.91 51.86
C VAL A 449 14.23 22.79 51.05
N LYS A 450 15.56 22.78 50.95
CA LYS A 450 16.30 21.72 50.26
C LYS A 450 16.13 20.37 50.97
N ALA A 451 16.02 20.33 52.30
CA ALA A 451 15.80 19.11 53.06
C ALA A 451 14.44 18.45 52.78
N CYS A 452 13.46 19.19 52.24
CA CYS A 452 12.13 18.66 51.90
C CYS A 452 12.10 17.75 50.66
N VAL A 453 13.15 17.74 49.83
CA VAL A 453 13.26 16.90 48.63
C VAL A 453 14.21 15.71 48.84
N ARG A 454 13.96 14.62 48.11
CA ARG A 454 14.79 13.40 48.14
C ARG A 454 16.20 13.68 47.60
N ASP A 455 17.17 12.88 48.03
CA ASP A 455 18.58 13.09 47.71
C ASP A 455 18.91 12.92 46.22
N ASP A 456 18.22 12.00 45.53
CA ASP A 456 18.31 11.85 44.08
C ASP A 456 17.94 13.14 43.33
N THR A 457 16.86 13.79 43.77
CA THR A 457 16.32 15.03 43.22
C THR A 457 17.30 16.19 43.49
N LYS A 458 17.90 16.25 44.68
CA LYS A 458 18.95 17.23 45.00
C LYS A 458 20.15 17.05 44.07
N ILE A 459 20.60 15.81 43.85
CA ILE A 459 21.72 15.51 42.95
C ILE A 459 21.40 16.00 41.53
N SER A 460 20.20 15.72 41.01
CA SER A 460 19.79 16.17 39.68
C SER A 460 19.76 17.70 39.56
N LEU A 461 19.19 18.42 40.53
CA LEU A 461 19.12 19.88 40.52
C LEU A 461 20.50 20.54 40.65
N ASN A 462 21.37 19.95 41.47
CA ASN A 462 22.75 20.45 41.63
C ASN A 462 23.58 20.17 40.37
N ALA A 463 23.42 19.00 39.74
CA ALA A 463 24.07 18.72 38.45
C ALA A 463 23.62 19.71 37.36
N ALA A 464 22.33 20.05 37.32
CA ALA A 464 21.80 21.07 36.42
C ALA A 464 22.37 22.46 36.70
N LEU A 465 22.55 22.84 37.98
CA LEU A 465 23.24 24.08 38.36
C LEU A 465 24.69 24.09 37.86
N GLU A 466 25.43 23.00 38.02
CA GLU A 466 26.81 22.92 37.53
C GLU A 466 26.88 22.99 36.00
N GLU A 467 25.89 22.42 35.28
CA GLU A 467 25.74 22.60 33.84
C GLU A 467 25.56 24.09 33.46
N THR A 468 24.84 24.88 34.27
CA THR A 468 24.74 26.34 34.04
C THR A 468 26.04 27.09 34.32
N ARG A 469 26.87 26.59 35.25
CA ARG A 469 28.10 27.25 35.71
C ARG A 469 29.32 26.96 34.84
N ASN A 470 29.37 25.83 34.14
CA ASN A 470 30.52 25.45 33.33
C ASN A 470 30.58 26.27 32.03
N PRO A 471 31.40 27.32 31.84
CA PRO A 471 31.52 27.95 30.52
C PRO A 471 32.24 27.07 29.50
N THR A 472 32.61 25.82 29.85
CA THR A 472 33.31 24.87 28.98
C THR A 472 32.54 24.69 27.69
N THR A 473 33.17 25.17 26.62
CA THR A 473 32.61 25.30 25.28
C THR A 473 31.45 26.31 25.24
N SER A 474 31.77 27.57 25.50
CA SER A 474 31.56 28.54 24.42
C SER A 474 32.05 27.84 23.15
N SER A 475 31.16 27.24 22.38
CA SER A 475 31.31 27.38 20.94
C SER A 475 31.37 28.89 20.82
N ALA A 476 32.59 29.45 20.80
CA ALA A 476 32.80 30.80 20.30
C ALA A 476 31.87 30.82 19.09
N PRO A 477 30.80 31.64 19.11
CA PRO A 477 29.73 31.53 18.11
C PRO A 477 30.49 31.32 16.84
N GLU A 478 30.36 30.13 16.21
CA GLU A 478 31.23 29.80 15.07
C GLU A 478 31.13 31.06 14.27
N ASN A 479 32.23 31.83 14.19
CA ASN A 479 32.17 33.04 13.40
C ASN A 479 31.98 32.37 12.07
N LEU A 480 30.73 32.37 11.59
CA LEU A 480 30.33 31.76 10.36
C LEU A 480 30.91 32.73 9.31
N GLU A 481 32.23 32.80 9.29
CA GLU A 481 33.04 33.83 8.67
C GLU A 481 32.86 33.59 7.19
N GLY A 482 32.25 34.56 6.52
CA GLY A 482 31.81 34.42 5.15
C GLY A 482 30.60 33.49 4.91
N PHE A 483 29.87 32.97 5.90
CA PHE A 483 28.54 32.38 5.64
C PHE A 483 27.55 33.44 5.23
N TYR A 484 27.54 34.58 5.94
CA TYR A 484 26.70 35.71 5.55
C TYR A 484 27.05 36.15 4.12
N ASP A 485 28.34 36.27 3.81
CA ASP A 485 28.79 36.60 2.46
C ASP A 485 28.45 35.49 1.45
N SER A 486 28.50 34.21 1.82
CA SER A 486 28.14 33.09 0.93
C SER A 486 26.65 33.00 0.66
N VAL A 487 25.80 33.40 1.62
CA VAL A 487 24.34 33.50 1.44
C VAL A 487 23.99 34.77 0.67
N TYR A 488 24.63 35.90 0.99
CA TYR A 488 24.41 37.17 0.32
C TYR A 488 24.88 37.16 -1.14
N ASN A 489 26.02 36.52 -1.42
CA ASN A 489 26.57 36.34 -2.76
C ASN A 489 26.17 35.01 -3.41
N ALA A 490 25.09 34.36 -2.94
CA ALA A 490 24.62 33.11 -3.52
C ALA A 490 24.39 33.28 -5.04
N ARG A 491 24.82 32.29 -5.83
CA ARG A 491 24.83 32.36 -7.30
C ARG A 491 23.54 31.77 -7.86
N TRP A 492 22.96 32.48 -8.81
CA TRP A 492 21.84 31.99 -9.59
C TRP A 492 22.31 31.02 -10.66
N HIS A 493 21.60 29.91 -10.76
CA HIS A 493 21.68 28.98 -11.89
C HIS A 493 20.27 28.70 -12.37
N HIS A 494 20.11 28.49 -13.67
CA HIS A 494 18.82 28.13 -14.24
C HIS A 494 18.96 27.11 -15.35
N VAL A 495 17.98 26.23 -15.45
CA VAL A 495 17.95 25.18 -16.47
C VAL A 495 16.99 25.63 -17.57
N VAL A 496 17.50 25.68 -18.79
CA VAL A 496 16.71 25.96 -19.99
C VAL A 496 16.65 24.73 -20.89
N GLU A 497 15.49 24.52 -21.49
CA GLU A 497 15.29 23.56 -22.57
C GLU A 497 15.58 24.25 -23.89
N VAL A 498 16.55 23.74 -24.67
CA VAL A 498 16.93 24.30 -25.96
C VAL A 498 16.17 23.56 -27.08
N PRO A 499 15.25 24.21 -27.81
CA PRO A 499 14.56 23.56 -28.93
C PRO A 499 15.45 23.53 -30.17
N GLY A 500 15.94 22.35 -30.58
CA GLY A 500 16.67 22.22 -31.85
C GLY A 500 17.61 21.03 -32.07
N GLY A 501 17.64 20.01 -31.20
CA GLY A 501 18.47 18.82 -31.36
C GLY A 501 17.67 17.52 -31.27
N GLU A 502 18.23 16.42 -31.82
CA GLU A 502 17.68 15.06 -31.74
C GLU A 502 17.74 14.57 -30.29
N GLY A 503 16.75 15.00 -29.50
CA GLY A 503 16.70 14.88 -28.04
C GLY A 503 16.53 16.24 -27.39
N THR A 504 15.52 16.40 -26.53
CA THR A 504 15.30 17.60 -25.72
C THR A 504 16.53 17.86 -24.84
N GLY A 505 17.45 18.72 -25.31
CA GLY A 505 18.64 19.12 -24.58
C GLY A 505 18.29 20.11 -23.48
N MET A 506 18.68 19.80 -22.25
CA MET A 506 18.56 20.69 -21.09
C MET A 506 19.93 21.29 -20.79
N ASP A 507 20.05 22.60 -20.92
CA ASP A 507 21.29 23.34 -20.63
C ASP A 507 21.18 24.09 -19.30
N VAL A 508 22.22 23.97 -18.49
CA VAL A 508 22.36 24.74 -17.24
C VAL A 508 23.10 26.03 -17.56
N LYS A 509 22.44 27.17 -17.35
CA LYS A 509 23.01 28.51 -17.52
C LYS A 509 23.32 29.12 -16.17
N GLU A 510 24.48 29.75 -16.09
CA GLU A 510 24.90 30.53 -14.93
C GLU A 510 24.38 31.97 -15.03
N GLY A 511 23.89 32.51 -13.93
CA GLY A 511 23.36 33.87 -13.84
C GLY A 511 21.85 33.92 -13.55
N GLU A 512 21.38 35.12 -13.21
CA GLU A 512 19.98 35.38 -12.92
C GLU A 512 19.12 35.15 -14.18
N PRO A 513 18.13 34.26 -14.13
CA PRO A 513 17.25 34.02 -15.27
C PRO A 513 16.32 35.21 -15.55
N PRO A 514 15.83 35.38 -16.80
CA PRO A 514 14.71 36.27 -17.05
C PRO A 514 13.48 35.79 -16.26
N GLN A 515 12.84 36.72 -15.54
CA GLN A 515 11.71 36.41 -14.67
C GLN A 515 10.47 36.01 -15.50
N PRO A 516 9.94 34.77 -15.41
CA PRO A 516 8.87 34.27 -16.28
C PRO A 516 7.47 34.50 -15.69
N TRP A 517 7.38 35.28 -14.63
CA TRP A 517 6.11 35.60 -13.97
C TRP A 517 6.11 37.02 -13.43
N THR A 518 4.96 37.67 -13.48
CA THR A 518 4.77 39.00 -12.93
C THR A 518 3.97 38.92 -11.63
N TYR A 519 4.48 39.52 -10.55
CA TYR A 519 3.75 39.58 -9.28
C TYR A 519 2.81 40.77 -9.21
N ARG A 520 1.50 40.52 -9.12
CA ARG A 520 0.49 41.55 -8.92
C ARG A 520 0.33 41.86 -7.44
N LYS A 521 0.98 42.93 -6.96
CA LYS A 521 0.93 43.36 -5.54
C LYS A 521 -0.51 43.57 -5.01
N ALA A 522 -1.42 44.06 -5.84
CA ALA A 522 -2.80 44.34 -5.44
C ALA A 522 -3.60 43.06 -5.16
N GLU A 523 -3.49 42.08 -6.06
CA GLU A 523 -4.21 40.81 -5.99
C GLU A 523 -3.49 39.76 -5.12
N ARG A 524 -2.19 39.96 -4.84
CA ARG A 524 -1.31 39.02 -4.14
C ARG A 524 -1.19 37.67 -4.86
N THR A 525 -1.41 37.69 -6.17
CA THR A 525 -1.35 36.56 -7.08
C THR A 525 -0.14 36.70 -8.00
N ILE A 526 0.27 35.57 -8.57
CA ILE A 526 1.31 35.50 -9.60
C ILE A 526 0.62 35.23 -10.92
N GLU A 527 0.92 36.06 -11.92
CA GLU A 527 0.56 35.82 -13.30
C GLU A 527 1.79 35.23 -13.99
N LYS A 528 1.68 34.00 -14.49
CA LYS A 528 2.74 33.38 -15.30
C LYS A 528 2.62 33.93 -16.72
N ASP A 529 3.76 34.22 -17.36
CA ASP A 529 3.76 34.59 -18.78
C ASP A 529 3.50 33.32 -19.62
N ASP A 530 2.24 32.93 -19.74
CA ASP A 530 1.82 31.79 -20.59
C ASP A 530 2.01 32.11 -22.09
N GLY A 531 2.36 33.36 -22.44
CA GLY A 531 2.55 33.85 -23.81
C GLY A 531 3.85 33.43 -24.52
N VAL A 532 4.74 32.68 -23.87
CA VAL A 532 5.97 32.14 -24.51
C VAL A 532 5.72 30.73 -25.08
N GLU A 533 4.57 30.54 -25.75
CA GLU A 533 4.30 29.41 -26.64
C GLU A 533 4.91 29.61 -28.05
N GLN A 534 5.72 30.65 -28.27
CA GLN A 534 6.42 30.80 -29.55
C GLN A 534 7.48 29.71 -29.72
N SER A 535 7.14 28.73 -30.55
CA SER A 535 8.01 27.65 -31.02
C SER A 535 9.35 28.21 -31.50
N GLY A 536 10.44 27.89 -30.78
CA GLY A 536 11.81 28.26 -31.15
C GLY A 536 12.62 28.98 -30.06
N ALA A 537 12.00 29.45 -28.97
CA ALA A 537 12.72 30.07 -27.85
C ALA A 537 13.14 29.04 -26.78
N GLU A 538 14.31 29.26 -26.16
CA GLU A 538 14.77 28.49 -24.99
C GLU A 538 13.75 28.60 -23.84
N ARG A 539 13.31 27.47 -23.27
CA ARG A 539 12.27 27.45 -22.23
C ARG A 539 12.88 27.26 -20.85
N LEU A 540 12.60 28.16 -19.92
CA LEU A 540 13.08 28.04 -18.55
C LEU A 540 12.29 26.97 -17.77
N ARG A 541 13.00 26.00 -17.18
CA ARG A 541 12.41 24.85 -16.47
C ARG A 541 12.64 24.87 -14.97
N LEU A 542 13.80 25.37 -14.51
CA LEU A 542 14.16 25.37 -13.10
C LEU A 542 15.04 26.58 -12.77
N MET A 543 14.83 27.19 -11.61
CA MET A 543 15.72 28.19 -11.03
C MET A 543 16.30 27.66 -9.73
N VAL A 544 17.60 27.81 -9.54
CA VAL A 544 18.32 27.34 -8.37
C VAL A 544 19.19 28.46 -7.83
N LEU A 545 19.13 28.66 -6.52
CA LEU A 545 20.03 29.56 -5.80
C LEU A 545 21.01 28.72 -4.99
N THR A 546 22.29 28.84 -5.35
CA THR A 546 23.36 28.02 -4.80
C THR A 546 24.22 28.84 -3.84
N SER A 547 24.40 28.33 -2.62
CA SER A 547 25.34 28.88 -1.64
C SER A 547 26.46 27.88 -1.37
N ASP A 548 27.72 28.30 -1.58
CA ASP A 548 28.90 27.43 -1.41
C ASP A 548 29.03 26.87 0.01
N LYS A 549 28.52 27.59 1.02
CA LYS A 549 28.54 27.17 2.43
C LYS A 549 27.22 26.55 2.91
N ALA A 550 26.31 26.26 1.98
CA ALA A 550 24.95 25.82 2.25
C ALA A 550 24.06 26.83 2.98
N TRP A 551 22.76 26.61 2.89
CA TRP A 551 21.76 27.46 3.52
C TRP A 551 21.75 27.25 5.04
N PRO A 552 21.67 28.33 5.85
CA PRO A 552 21.74 28.26 7.31
C PRO A 552 20.56 27.56 7.98
N TYR A 553 19.51 27.18 7.25
CA TYR A 553 18.37 26.43 7.74
C TYR A 553 18.33 25.04 7.10
N THR A 554 18.51 23.99 7.89
CA THR A 554 18.30 22.60 7.45
C THR A 554 16.81 22.30 7.43
N TRP A 555 16.24 22.02 6.25
CA TRP A 555 14.81 21.69 6.11
C TRP A 555 14.47 20.33 6.76
N ALA A 556 15.46 19.44 6.89
CA ALA A 556 15.25 18.06 7.33
C ALA A 556 16.41 17.47 8.17
N GLY A 557 17.06 18.27 9.01
CA GLY A 557 17.80 17.77 10.17
C GLY A 557 19.12 17.01 9.95
N SER A 558 19.65 16.83 8.73
CA SER A 558 21.01 16.27 8.58
C SER A 558 21.80 16.62 7.31
N GLU A 559 21.22 17.33 6.34
CA GLU A 559 21.94 17.69 5.12
C GLU A 559 22.02 19.21 4.97
N HIS A 560 23.25 19.71 4.89
CA HIS A 560 23.56 21.06 4.43
C HIS A 560 23.11 21.17 2.97
N ILE A 561 21.98 21.84 2.72
CA ILE A 561 21.48 22.03 1.36
C ILE A 561 22.25 23.20 0.74
N CYS A 562 23.01 22.97 -0.33
CA CYS A 562 23.66 24.04 -1.08
C CYS A 562 22.71 24.71 -2.07
N ASP A 563 21.80 23.94 -2.65
CA ASP A 563 20.95 24.34 -3.78
C ASP A 563 19.48 24.48 -3.36
N CYS A 564 18.94 25.70 -3.41
CA CYS A 564 17.51 25.95 -3.18
C CYS A 564 16.79 26.12 -4.51
N CYS A 565 15.78 25.30 -4.77
CA CYS A 565 14.88 25.47 -5.91
C CYS A 565 13.92 26.64 -5.66
N VAL A 566 13.90 27.62 -6.56
CA VAL A 566 13.00 28.76 -6.51
C VAL A 566 11.92 28.59 -7.57
N ASN A 567 10.67 28.42 -7.12
CA ASN A 567 9.50 28.42 -8.00
C ASN A 567 8.62 29.66 -7.74
N SER A 568 7.55 29.81 -8.53
CA SER A 568 6.63 30.94 -8.37
C SER A 568 6.05 31.01 -6.95
N GLU A 569 5.71 29.88 -6.34
CA GLU A 569 5.14 29.86 -4.99
C GLU A 569 6.13 30.34 -3.91
N VAL A 570 7.41 29.97 -4.04
CA VAL A 570 8.49 30.47 -3.18
C VAL A 570 8.63 31.99 -3.31
N GLU A 571 8.62 32.52 -4.53
CA GLU A 571 8.65 33.98 -4.75
C GLU A 571 7.40 34.66 -4.17
N ARG A 572 6.22 34.04 -4.28
CA ARG A 572 4.99 34.54 -3.65
C ARG A 572 5.15 34.67 -2.14
N VAL A 573 5.66 33.62 -1.49
CA VAL A 573 5.96 33.61 -0.05
C VAL A 573 6.96 34.71 0.28
N TRP A 574 8.02 34.85 -0.51
CA TRP A 574 9.04 35.87 -0.32
C TRP A 574 8.46 37.29 -0.39
N GLN A 575 7.55 37.60 -1.31
CA GLN A 575 6.90 38.91 -1.37
C GLN A 575 6.07 39.21 -0.10
N PHE A 576 5.47 38.20 0.54
CA PHE A 576 4.81 38.36 1.84
C PHE A 576 5.82 38.68 2.95
N VAL A 577 6.91 37.91 3.02
CA VAL A 577 7.97 38.10 4.02
C VAL A 577 8.63 39.47 3.84
N LYS A 578 8.97 39.84 2.60
CA LYS A 578 9.57 41.14 2.26
C LYS A 578 8.69 42.32 2.64
N ARG A 579 7.37 42.24 2.43
CA ARG A 579 6.44 43.29 2.87
C ARG A 579 6.45 43.42 4.39
N ASP A 580 6.37 42.31 5.10
CA ASP A 580 6.38 42.29 6.57
C ASP A 580 7.71 42.85 7.12
N LEU A 581 8.83 42.51 6.49
CA LEU A 581 10.14 43.10 6.80
C LEU A 581 10.18 44.61 6.50
N THR A 582 9.63 45.05 5.38
CA THR A 582 9.59 46.48 5.02
C THR A 582 8.76 47.29 6.03
N GLU A 583 7.61 46.75 6.45
CA GLU A 583 6.77 47.35 7.49
C GLU A 583 7.51 47.40 8.83
N TRP A 584 8.25 46.33 9.17
CA TRP A 584 9.05 46.26 10.39
C TRP A 584 10.22 47.26 10.41
N PHE A 585 10.93 47.45 9.29
CA PHE A 585 12.03 48.42 9.17
C PHE A 585 11.56 49.85 8.83
N SER A 586 10.26 50.10 8.70
CA SER A 586 9.76 51.43 8.36
C SER A 586 10.04 52.41 9.51
N PRO A 587 10.68 53.58 9.25
CA PRO A 587 11.00 54.55 10.29
C PRO A 587 9.77 55.27 10.85
N HIS A 588 8.58 55.04 10.28
CA HIS A 588 7.34 55.57 10.80
C HIS A 588 7.02 54.86 12.12
N GLY A 589 7.42 55.48 13.23
CA GLY A 589 7.28 54.99 14.60
C GLY A 589 5.83 54.84 15.11
N ARG A 590 4.88 54.44 14.26
CA ARG A 590 3.55 54.01 14.67
C ARG A 590 3.43 52.51 14.48
N THR A 591 3.29 51.83 15.61
CA THR A 591 3.05 50.40 15.81
C THR A 591 4.30 49.52 15.85
N VAL A 592 4.55 48.95 17.03
CA VAL A 592 5.45 47.82 17.25
C VAL A 592 4.95 46.67 16.39
N PHE A 593 5.57 46.44 15.24
CA PHE A 593 5.26 45.28 14.43
C PHE A 593 5.60 44.02 15.25
N SER A 594 4.60 43.15 15.44
CA SER A 594 4.80 41.83 16.06
C SER A 594 4.87 40.79 14.94
N PRO A 595 5.88 39.89 14.93
CA PRO A 595 5.96 38.82 13.95
C PRO A 595 4.67 38.00 13.95
N LYS A 596 3.97 37.97 12.81
CA LYS A 596 2.76 37.16 12.64
C LYS A 596 3.16 35.80 12.08
N LYS A 597 2.71 34.72 12.74
CA LYS A 597 2.74 33.39 12.13
C LYS A 597 1.87 33.43 10.88
N ARG A 598 2.44 33.09 9.72
CA ARG A 598 1.70 32.94 8.47
C ARG A 598 1.70 31.47 8.09
N LEU A 599 0.52 30.97 7.76
CA LEU A 599 0.35 29.70 7.05
C LEU A 599 0.00 30.08 5.60
N LEU A 600 0.86 29.72 4.65
CA LEU A 600 0.55 29.87 3.23
C LEU A 600 0.08 28.52 2.69
N ILE A 601 -1.07 28.55 2.02
CA ILE A 601 -1.62 27.41 1.29
C ILE A 601 -1.39 27.71 -0.18
N GLY A 602 -0.57 26.90 -0.83
CA GLY A 602 -0.27 26.98 -2.26
C GLY A 602 -0.48 25.63 -2.92
N THR A 603 -0.73 25.63 -4.22
CA THR A 603 -0.63 24.43 -5.05
C THR A 603 0.84 24.03 -5.15
N PRO A 604 1.20 22.74 -5.00
CA PRO A 604 2.54 22.27 -5.34
C PRO A 604 2.87 22.74 -6.77
N GLY A 605 3.93 23.53 -6.91
CA GLY A 605 4.39 24.06 -8.19
C GLY A 605 5.14 23.04 -9.00
#